data_AF-A0A9Q3BMM0-F1
#
_entry.id   AF-A0A9Q3BMM0-F1
#
_cell.length_a   1.000
_cell.length_b   1.000
_cell.length_c   1.000
_cell.angle_alpha   90.00
_cell.angle_beta   90.00
_cell.angle_gamma   90.00
#
_symmetry.space_group_name_H-M   'P 1'
#
loop_
_entity.id
_entity.type
_entity.pdbx_description
1 polymer ?
#
loop_
_entity_poly.entity_id
_entity_poly.type
_entity_poly.pdbx_seq_one_letter_code
_entity_poly.pdbx_strand_id
1 'polypeptide(L)'
;MQTQFFNALMKTYSKPKQCGTLLQLLQQKYRSPEMESQLEDPWLREYKDHKCFLINGLLYYREKHTSELTIIGRDHICLILQECHDCPYMGHMSEDRTKERVPSTAWWPKWEQDLSEYINNCDRCQKENIKHGKKDVLLQHIEEPKNTWETIKMSWVTGLVPGGKQNFNACLIIVDRFRKSMRYLPCHKEDTAMHTALLFWKNLIST
;
A
#
# COMPACT_ATOMS: atom_id res chain seq x y z
N MET A 1 4.81 -34.32 -3.05
CA MET A 1 4.53 -33.21 -2.11
C MET A 1 3.10 -32.66 -2.24
N GLN A 2 2.61 -32.31 -3.43
CA GLN A 2 1.27 -31.68 -3.59
C GLN A 2 0.10 -32.50 -3.01
N THR A 3 0.06 -33.82 -3.20
CA THR A 3 -1.04 -34.67 -2.71
C THR A 3 -1.13 -34.74 -1.18
N GLN A 4 0.00 -34.60 -0.47
CA GLN A 4 0.02 -34.64 1.00
C GLN A 4 -0.64 -33.40 1.60
N PHE A 5 -0.44 -32.22 1.00
CA PHE A 5 -1.07 -30.98 1.43
C PHE A 5 -2.60 -31.06 1.32
N PHE A 6 -3.12 -31.44 0.15
CA PHE A 6 -4.58 -31.56 -0.05
C PHE A 6 -5.21 -32.61 0.85
N ASN A 7 -4.53 -33.74 1.06
CA ASN A 7 -4.99 -34.77 1.99
C ASN A 7 -5.00 -34.28 3.45
N ALA A 8 -4.00 -33.51 3.87
CA ALA A 8 -3.98 -32.89 5.19
C ALA A 8 -5.08 -31.83 5.33
N LEU A 9 -5.32 -31.04 4.28
CA LEU A 9 -6.37 -30.03 4.23
C LEU A 9 -7.76 -30.65 4.35
N MET A 10 -8.05 -31.72 3.62
CA MET A 10 -9.33 -32.44 3.73
C MET A 10 -9.60 -32.92 5.16
N LYS A 11 -8.57 -33.41 5.87
CA LYS A 11 -8.68 -33.80 7.28
C LYS A 11 -8.98 -32.62 8.20
N THR A 12 -8.58 -31.40 7.85
CA THR A 12 -8.88 -30.21 8.66
C THR A 12 -10.34 -29.79 8.57
N TYR A 13 -11.03 -30.09 7.47
CA TYR A 13 -12.45 -29.72 7.32
C TYR A 13 -13.38 -30.46 8.27
N SER A 14 -12.99 -31.64 8.75
CA SER A 14 -13.76 -32.42 9.72
C SER A 14 -13.65 -31.91 11.16
N LYS A 15 -12.71 -31.00 11.46
CA LYS A 15 -12.49 -30.51 12.83
C LYS A 15 -13.54 -29.46 13.27
N PRO A 16 -13.81 -28.40 12.50
CA PRO A 16 -14.81 -27.41 12.87
C PRO A 16 -16.21 -27.94 12.57
N LYS A 17 -17.09 -27.83 13.57
CA LYS A 17 -18.49 -28.25 13.47
C LYS A 17 -19.20 -27.62 12.25
N GLN A 18 -18.96 -26.33 12.01
CA GLN A 18 -19.58 -25.59 10.89
C GLN A 18 -19.14 -26.09 9.51
N CYS A 19 -17.85 -26.37 9.32
CA CYS A 19 -17.35 -26.87 8.04
C CYS A 19 -17.79 -28.31 7.79
N GLY A 20 -17.88 -29.13 8.83
CA GLY A 20 -18.48 -30.47 8.74
C GLY A 20 -19.94 -30.42 8.26
N THR A 21 -20.75 -29.54 8.86
CA THR A 21 -22.15 -29.32 8.44
C THR A 21 -22.23 -28.80 7.00
N LEU A 22 -21.37 -27.85 6.63
CA LEU A 22 -21.31 -27.30 5.26
C LEU A 22 -20.94 -28.36 4.23
N LEU A 23 -19.94 -29.21 4.53
CA LEU A 23 -19.54 -30.31 3.65
C LEU A 23 -20.70 -31.29 3.42
N GLN A 24 -21.42 -31.66 4.48
CA GLN A 24 -22.59 -32.54 4.37
C GLN A 24 -23.70 -31.89 3.53
N LEU A 25 -23.97 -30.60 3.75
CA LEU A 25 -24.94 -29.83 2.97
C LEU A 25 -24.59 -29.75 1.48
N LEU A 26 -23.30 -29.61 1.14
CA LEU A 26 -22.83 -29.56 -0.24
C LEU A 26 -22.78 -30.93 -0.92
N GLN A 27 -22.67 -32.02 -0.16
CA GLN A 27 -22.69 -33.39 -0.67
C GLN A 27 -24.11 -33.94 -0.84
N GLN A 28 -25.07 -33.43 -0.08
CA GLN A 28 -26.47 -33.83 -0.19
C GLN A 28 -27.08 -33.32 -1.51
N LYS A 29 -27.87 -34.17 -2.17
CA LYS A 29 -28.61 -33.80 -3.38
C LYS A 29 -29.84 -32.91 -3.11
N TYR A 30 -30.26 -32.80 -1.85
CA TYR A 30 -31.47 -32.09 -1.44
C TYR A 30 -31.15 -31.08 -0.34
N ARG A 31 -31.86 -29.95 -0.36
CA ARG A 31 -31.74 -28.88 0.63
C ARG A 31 -32.40 -29.31 1.95
N SER A 32 -31.67 -29.24 3.06
CA SER A 32 -32.17 -29.59 4.40
C SER A 32 -32.23 -28.34 5.30
N PRO A 33 -33.42 -27.71 5.48
CA PRO A 33 -33.58 -26.48 6.26
C PRO A 33 -33.10 -26.60 7.72
N GLU A 34 -33.21 -27.80 8.30
CA GLU A 34 -32.74 -28.10 9.65
C GLU A 34 -31.21 -27.98 9.77
N MET A 35 -30.45 -28.43 8.76
CA MET A 35 -28.99 -28.32 8.76
C MET A 35 -28.54 -26.89 8.42
N GLU A 36 -29.29 -26.16 7.58
CA GLU A 36 -29.03 -24.74 7.35
C GLU A 36 -29.11 -23.91 8.64
N SER A 37 -30.03 -24.25 9.55
CA SER A 37 -30.16 -23.58 10.85
C SER A 37 -28.95 -23.76 11.78
N GLN A 38 -28.07 -24.72 11.49
CA GLN A 38 -26.86 -25.00 12.28
C GLN A 38 -25.62 -24.25 11.78
N LEU A 39 -25.69 -23.61 10.61
CA LEU A 39 -24.63 -22.75 10.10
C LEU A 39 -24.78 -21.35 10.69
N GLU A 40 -23.66 -20.79 11.17
CA GLU A 40 -23.59 -19.39 11.58
C GLU A 40 -22.90 -18.57 10.49
N ASP A 41 -22.97 -17.24 10.62
CA ASP A 41 -22.23 -16.34 9.76
C ASP A 41 -20.71 -16.47 10.00
N PRO A 42 -19.89 -16.37 8.93
CA PRO A 42 -20.24 -16.00 7.56
C PRO A 42 -20.73 -17.18 6.68
N TRP A 43 -20.57 -18.43 7.11
CA TRP A 43 -20.81 -19.62 6.28
C TRP A 43 -22.25 -19.76 5.80
N LEU A 44 -23.24 -19.40 6.62
CA LEU A 44 -24.66 -19.44 6.25
C LEU A 44 -24.95 -18.51 5.07
N ARG A 45 -24.42 -17.28 5.12
CA ARG A 45 -24.57 -16.30 4.05
C ARG A 45 -23.91 -16.77 2.76
N GLU A 46 -22.65 -17.21 2.83
CA GLU A 46 -21.91 -17.64 1.64
C GLU A 46 -22.51 -18.91 1.00
N TYR A 47 -23.10 -19.80 1.81
CA TYR A 47 -23.84 -20.97 1.31
C TYR A 47 -25.13 -20.55 0.56
N LYS A 48 -25.93 -19.63 1.14
CA LYS A 48 -27.17 -19.13 0.51
C LYS A 48 -26.91 -18.40 -0.80
N ASP A 49 -25.79 -17.69 -0.89
CA ASP A 49 -25.35 -16.98 -2.10
C ASP A 49 -24.74 -17.93 -3.16
N HIS A 50 -24.74 -19.25 -2.92
CA HIS A 50 -24.16 -20.27 -3.80
C HIS A 50 -22.67 -20.04 -4.13
N LYS A 51 -21.94 -19.43 -3.19
CA LYS A 51 -20.51 -19.14 -3.37
C LYS A 51 -19.62 -20.29 -2.94
N CYS A 52 -20.08 -21.18 -2.05
CA CYS A 52 -19.31 -22.35 -1.64
C CYS A 52 -19.69 -23.59 -2.46
N PHE A 53 -18.69 -24.35 -2.93
CA PHE A 53 -18.91 -25.57 -3.68
C PHE A 53 -17.77 -26.57 -3.48
N LEU A 54 -18.02 -27.83 -3.82
CA LEU A 54 -17.09 -28.94 -3.57
C LEU A 54 -16.57 -29.52 -4.88
N ILE A 55 -15.25 -29.65 -5.01
CA ILE A 55 -14.59 -30.34 -6.12
C ILE A 55 -13.61 -31.35 -5.54
N ASN A 56 -13.77 -32.63 -5.88
CA ASN A 56 -12.85 -33.71 -5.45
C ASN A 56 -12.63 -33.77 -3.92
N GLY A 57 -13.65 -33.43 -3.12
CA GLY A 57 -13.55 -33.40 -1.66
C GLY A 57 -12.95 -32.11 -1.09
N LEU A 58 -12.52 -31.18 -1.94
CA LEU A 58 -12.00 -29.87 -1.56
C LEU A 58 -13.10 -28.82 -1.61
N LEU A 59 -13.11 -27.93 -0.61
CA LEU A 59 -14.05 -26.82 -0.55
C LEU A 59 -13.47 -25.64 -1.29
N TYR A 60 -14.25 -25.07 -2.20
CA TYR A 60 -13.91 -23.85 -2.93
C TYR A 60 -14.91 -22.75 -2.59
N TYR A 61 -14.41 -21.53 -2.57
CA TYR A 61 -15.20 -20.31 -2.47
C TYR A 61 -15.12 -19.56 -3.79
N ARG A 62 -16.26 -19.07 -4.27
CA ARG A 62 -16.38 -18.29 -5.50
C ARG A 62 -16.65 -16.84 -5.17
N GLU A 63 -15.79 -15.97 -5.65
CA GLU A 63 -16.04 -14.54 -5.66
C GLU A 63 -15.95 -13.99 -7.08
N LYS A 64 -17.05 -13.40 -7.57
CA LYS A 64 -17.16 -12.87 -8.94
C LYS A 64 -16.78 -13.93 -10.01
N HIS A 65 -15.58 -13.81 -10.58
CA HIS A 65 -15.06 -14.65 -11.66
C HIS A 65 -13.94 -15.61 -11.21
N THR A 66 -13.58 -15.60 -9.93
CA THR A 66 -12.50 -16.41 -9.40
C THR A 66 -13.03 -17.45 -8.42
N SER A 67 -12.25 -18.51 -8.23
CA SER A 67 -12.62 -19.66 -7.41
C SER A 67 -11.40 -20.14 -6.65
N GLU A 68 -11.39 -19.84 -5.36
CA GLU A 68 -10.26 -20.06 -4.49
C GLU A 68 -10.50 -21.23 -3.56
N LEU A 69 -9.41 -21.91 -3.23
CA LEU A 69 -9.45 -23.01 -2.29
C LEU A 69 -9.73 -22.48 -0.89
N THR A 70 -10.71 -23.07 -0.22
CA THR A 70 -11.06 -22.71 1.15
C THR A 70 -10.13 -23.40 2.15
N ILE A 71 -9.49 -22.63 3.02
CA ILE A 71 -8.57 -23.11 4.03
C ILE A 71 -9.15 -22.84 5.43
N ILE A 72 -9.00 -23.80 6.34
CA ILE A 72 -9.57 -23.68 7.69
C ILE A 72 -8.53 -23.99 8.79
N GLY A 73 -7.56 -24.86 8.50
CA GLY A 73 -6.49 -25.17 9.46
C GLY A 73 -5.54 -23.97 9.65
N ARG A 74 -5.33 -23.56 10.91
CA ARG A 74 -4.37 -22.50 11.30
C ARG A 74 -2.99 -22.72 10.68
N ASP A 75 -2.48 -23.95 10.72
CA ASP A 75 -1.16 -24.27 10.16
C ASP A 75 -1.08 -23.95 8.65
N HIS A 76 -2.13 -24.28 7.90
CA HIS A 76 -2.21 -24.00 6.47
C HIS A 76 -2.41 -22.50 6.19
N ILE A 77 -3.18 -21.79 7.02
CA ILE A 77 -3.34 -20.33 6.93
C ILE A 77 -1.98 -19.65 7.11
N CYS A 78 -1.22 -20.02 8.13
CA CYS A 78 0.13 -19.49 8.37
C CYS A 78 1.06 -19.73 7.17
N LEU A 79 1.02 -20.92 6.57
CA LEU A 79 1.81 -21.23 5.38
C LEU A 79 1.45 -20.32 4.19
N ILE A 80 0.16 -20.09 3.93
CA ILE A 80 -0.27 -19.21 2.83
C ILE A 80 0.14 -17.76 3.10
N LEU A 81 -0.03 -17.27 4.33
CA LEU A 81 0.40 -15.93 4.70
C LEU A 81 1.90 -15.75 4.52
N GLN A 82 2.69 -16.72 4.96
CA GLN A 82 4.15 -16.74 4.78
C GLN A 82 4.53 -16.74 3.28
N GLU A 83 3.93 -17.59 2.45
CA GLU A 83 4.20 -17.63 1.01
C GLU A 83 3.76 -16.35 0.28
N CYS A 84 2.67 -15.71 0.71
CA CYS A 84 2.18 -14.47 0.12
C CYS A 84 2.98 -13.25 0.55
N HIS A 85 3.55 -13.25 1.76
CA HIS A 85 4.25 -12.12 2.35
C HIS A 85 5.78 -12.20 2.24
N ASP A 86 6.38 -13.36 2.56
CA ASP A 86 7.84 -13.49 2.76
C ASP A 86 8.60 -13.91 1.49
N CYS A 87 7.93 -14.10 0.37
CA CYS A 87 8.56 -14.57 -0.86
C CYS A 87 9.61 -13.56 -1.39
N PRO A 88 10.92 -13.90 -1.41
CA PRO A 88 12.00 -12.96 -1.67
C PRO A 88 12.05 -12.44 -3.11
N TYR A 89 11.49 -13.21 -4.06
CA TYR A 89 11.42 -12.81 -5.48
C TYR A 89 10.42 -11.70 -5.75
N MET A 90 9.64 -11.30 -4.75
CA MET A 90 8.46 -10.46 -4.97
C MET A 90 8.74 -8.99 -4.72
N GLY A 91 9.97 -8.66 -4.28
CA GLY A 91 10.46 -7.30 -4.12
C GLY A 91 9.64 -6.53 -3.11
N HIS A 92 10.00 -6.59 -1.82
CA HIS A 92 9.49 -5.78 -0.71
C HIS A 92 8.10 -5.17 -0.97
N MET A 93 7.12 -6.06 -1.17
CA MET A 93 5.77 -5.70 -1.54
C MET A 93 5.16 -4.91 -0.38
N SER A 94 4.55 -3.76 -0.69
CA SER A 94 3.74 -3.02 0.29
C SER A 94 2.61 -3.89 0.82
N GLU A 95 2.12 -3.59 2.02
CA GLU A 95 0.95 -4.24 2.65
C GLU A 95 -0.23 -4.42 1.66
N ASP A 96 -0.44 -3.44 0.79
CA ASP A 96 -1.50 -3.45 -0.23
C ASP A 96 -1.37 -4.59 -1.25
N ARG A 97 -0.14 -4.91 -1.67
CA ARG A 97 0.13 -6.00 -2.62
C ARG A 97 -0.15 -7.36 -2.01
N THR A 98 0.15 -7.55 -0.72
CA THR A 98 -0.17 -8.79 -0.02
C THR A 98 -1.69 -8.93 0.16
N LYS A 99 -2.41 -7.83 0.41
CA LYS A 99 -3.88 -7.80 0.46
C LYS A 99 -4.54 -8.18 -0.86
N GLU A 100 -3.96 -7.82 -2.00
CA GLU A 100 -4.46 -8.25 -3.32
C GLU A 100 -4.20 -9.74 -3.60
N ARG A 101 -3.18 -10.32 -2.97
CA ARG A 101 -2.70 -11.66 -3.31
C ARG A 101 -3.36 -12.79 -2.52
N VAL A 102 -3.57 -12.59 -1.23
CA VAL A 102 -4.25 -13.59 -0.40
C VAL A 102 -5.57 -14.04 -1.04
N PRO A 103 -6.49 -13.14 -1.43
CA PRO A 103 -7.79 -13.54 -1.99
C PRO A 103 -7.69 -14.14 -3.40
N SER A 104 -6.54 -14.08 -4.09
CA SER A 104 -6.34 -14.82 -5.36
C SER A 104 -5.67 -16.18 -5.15
N THR A 105 -5.16 -16.46 -3.95
CA THR A 105 -4.45 -17.70 -3.63
C THR A 105 -5.34 -18.68 -2.87
N ALA A 106 -6.03 -18.20 -1.84
CA ALA A 106 -6.91 -19.00 -0.99
C ALA A 106 -7.91 -18.11 -0.25
N TRP A 107 -9.01 -18.71 0.21
CA TRP A 107 -10.03 -18.01 0.97
C TRP A 107 -10.25 -18.66 2.34
N TRP A 108 -10.50 -17.83 3.36
CA TRP A 108 -10.99 -18.28 4.66
C TRP A 108 -11.75 -17.15 5.38
N PRO A 109 -12.62 -17.47 6.35
CA PRO A 109 -13.29 -16.45 7.15
C PRO A 109 -12.28 -15.54 7.84
N LYS A 110 -12.48 -14.22 7.74
CA LYS A 110 -11.64 -13.19 8.39
C LYS A 110 -10.18 -13.18 7.93
N TRP A 111 -9.90 -13.61 6.69
CA TRP A 111 -8.54 -13.58 6.13
C TRP A 111 -7.88 -12.19 6.18
N GLU A 112 -8.65 -11.11 6.04
CA GLU A 112 -8.15 -9.74 6.15
C GLU A 112 -7.61 -9.41 7.55
N GLN A 113 -8.28 -9.92 8.59
CA GLN A 113 -7.87 -9.73 9.98
C GLN A 113 -6.59 -10.50 10.27
N ASP A 114 -6.53 -11.77 9.87
CA ASP A 114 -5.34 -12.61 10.05
C ASP A 114 -4.13 -12.05 9.27
N LEU A 115 -4.35 -11.55 8.05
CA LEU A 115 -3.30 -10.90 7.27
C LEU A 115 -2.78 -9.63 7.95
N SER A 116 -3.70 -8.79 8.43
CA SER A 116 -3.32 -7.56 9.15
C SER A 116 -2.54 -7.89 10.43
N GLU A 117 -2.95 -8.90 11.18
CA GLU A 117 -2.23 -9.38 12.36
C GLU A 117 -0.83 -9.92 12.00
N TYR A 118 -0.72 -10.69 10.92
CA TYR A 118 0.57 -11.21 10.42
C TYR A 118 1.55 -10.09 10.07
N ILE A 119 1.09 -9.09 9.30
CA ILE A 119 1.94 -7.95 8.87
C ILE A 119 2.33 -7.08 10.06
N ASN A 120 1.40 -6.84 11.00
CA ASN A 120 1.68 -6.08 12.22
C ASN A 120 2.73 -6.76 13.12
N ASN A 121 2.75 -8.09 13.13
CA ASN A 121 3.74 -8.87 13.87
C ASN A 121 5.04 -9.13 13.09
N CYS A 122 5.16 -8.69 11.83
CA CYS A 122 6.36 -8.89 11.03
C CYS A 122 7.44 -7.85 11.39
N ASP A 123 8.49 -8.30 12.09
CA ASP A 123 9.64 -7.46 12.49
C ASP A 123 10.24 -6.65 11.34
N ARG A 124 10.34 -7.25 10.16
CA ARG A 124 10.92 -6.59 8.99
C ARG A 124 10.04 -5.45 8.51
N CYS A 125 8.74 -5.71 8.38
CA CYS A 125 7.77 -4.68 8.01
C CYS A 125 7.73 -3.56 9.05
N GLN A 126 7.79 -3.86 10.35
CA GLN A 126 7.81 -2.82 11.38
C GLN A 126 9.08 -1.96 11.34
N LYS A 127 10.24 -2.52 10.95
CA LYS A 127 11.51 -1.79 10.82
C LYS A 127 11.62 -0.98 9.54
N GLU A 128 11.17 -1.52 8.41
CA GLU A 128 11.28 -0.87 7.10
C GLU A 128 10.12 0.11 6.85
N ASN A 129 8.92 -0.26 7.30
CA ASN A 129 7.69 0.49 7.14
C ASN A 129 7.46 1.40 8.36
N ILE A 130 8.50 2.18 8.71
CA ILE A 130 8.33 3.28 9.66
C ILE A 130 7.25 4.16 9.05
N LYS A 131 6.08 4.19 9.70
CA LYS A 131 5.01 5.11 9.34
C LYS A 131 5.60 6.50 9.44
N HIS A 132 6.01 7.03 8.29
CA HIS A 132 6.14 8.46 8.06
C HIS A 132 4.73 9.03 8.00
N GLY A 133 3.90 8.73 9.01
CA GLY A 133 2.81 9.58 9.38
C GLY A 133 3.50 10.86 9.76
N LYS A 134 3.65 11.77 8.78
CA LYS A 134 3.80 13.18 9.07
C LYS A 134 2.84 13.41 10.24
N LYS A 135 3.36 13.86 11.38
CA LYS A 135 2.54 14.72 12.22
C LYS A 135 1.87 15.65 11.23
N ASP A 136 0.54 15.75 11.27
CA ASP A 136 -0.16 16.82 10.57
C ASP A 136 0.36 18.12 11.16
N VAL A 137 1.56 18.52 10.73
CA VAL A 137 2.12 19.82 10.95
C VAL A 137 1.26 20.64 10.03
N LEU A 138 0.23 21.24 10.62
CA LEU A 138 -0.57 22.26 9.97
C LEU A 138 0.41 23.18 9.26
N LEU A 139 0.32 23.21 7.93
CA LEU A 139 1.13 24.11 7.12
C LEU A 139 0.83 25.52 7.63
N GLN A 140 1.82 26.17 8.24
CA GLN A 140 1.62 27.51 8.75
C GLN A 140 1.25 28.42 7.59
N HIS A 141 0.13 29.13 7.74
CA HIS A 141 -0.29 30.12 6.76
C HIS A 141 0.73 31.25 6.75
N ILE A 142 1.42 31.44 5.63
CA ILE A 142 2.33 32.57 5.44
C ILE A 142 1.48 33.75 4.97
N GLU A 143 1.50 34.85 5.72
CA GLU A 143 0.80 36.08 5.35
C GLU A 143 1.16 36.52 3.91
N GLU A 144 0.15 36.99 3.19
CA GLU A 144 0.36 37.56 1.86
C GLU A 144 0.91 38.99 2.01
N PRO A 145 1.96 39.35 1.26
CA PRO A 145 2.45 40.73 1.26
C PRO A 145 1.36 41.68 0.76
N LYS A 146 1.39 42.93 1.20
CA LYS A 146 0.43 43.99 0.81
C LYS A 146 1.01 44.89 -0.28
N ASN A 147 2.33 44.96 -0.39
CA ASN A 147 3.03 45.82 -1.31
C ASN A 147 4.05 45.05 -2.15
N THR A 148 4.38 45.60 -3.31
CA THR A 148 5.43 45.09 -4.20
C THR A 148 6.78 45.13 -3.51
N TRP A 149 7.58 44.07 -3.65
CA TRP A 149 8.92 43.95 -3.02
C TRP A 149 8.93 43.86 -1.48
N GLU A 150 7.78 43.78 -0.82
CA GLU A 150 7.71 43.62 0.64
C GLU A 150 8.20 42.26 1.12
N THR A 151 7.90 41.20 0.35
CA THR A 151 8.37 39.85 0.62
C THR A 151 8.99 39.25 -0.62
N ILE A 152 10.28 38.96 -0.54
CA ILE A 152 11.06 38.37 -1.63
C ILE A 152 11.48 36.96 -1.24
N LYS A 153 11.30 36.01 -2.15
CA LYS A 153 11.88 34.66 -2.03
C LYS A 153 13.07 34.53 -2.96
N MET A 154 14.18 34.04 -2.43
CA MET A 154 15.39 33.75 -3.20
C MET A 154 15.64 32.25 -3.16
N SER A 155 15.90 31.63 -4.32
CA SER A 155 16.32 30.24 -4.41
C SER A 155 17.36 30.05 -5.50
N TRP A 156 18.11 28.96 -5.43
CA TRP A 156 19.11 28.61 -6.42
C TRP A 156 18.74 27.30 -7.10
N VAL A 157 18.85 27.30 -8.43
CA VAL A 157 18.94 26.07 -9.21
C VAL A 157 20.41 25.83 -9.49
N THR A 158 20.95 24.73 -8.98
CA THR A 158 22.38 24.39 -9.11
C THR A 158 22.55 23.08 -9.88
N GLY A 159 23.79 22.80 -10.33
CA GLY A 159 24.08 21.59 -11.10
C GLY A 159 23.62 21.67 -12.55
N LEU A 160 23.47 22.88 -13.09
CA LEU A 160 23.21 23.10 -14.50
C LEU A 160 24.49 22.83 -15.29
N VAL A 161 24.35 22.31 -16.51
CA VAL A 161 25.47 22.18 -17.44
C VAL A 161 26.04 23.59 -17.71
N PRO A 162 27.35 23.82 -17.54
CA PRO A 162 27.95 25.13 -17.77
C PRO A 162 27.61 25.68 -19.15
N GLY A 163 27.12 26.92 -19.21
CA GLY A 163 26.61 27.51 -20.44
C GLY A 163 26.98 28.99 -20.63
N GLY A 164 27.00 29.41 -21.90
CA GLY A 164 27.29 30.78 -22.32
C GLY A 164 28.77 31.17 -22.24
N LYS A 165 29.10 32.41 -22.61
CA LYS A 165 30.49 32.91 -22.62
C LYS A 165 31.16 32.91 -21.25
N GLN A 166 30.36 32.98 -20.18
CA GLN A 166 30.83 33.07 -18.79
C GLN A 166 30.72 31.72 -18.05
N ASN A 167 30.33 30.63 -18.74
CA ASN A 167 30.22 29.27 -18.19
C ASN A 167 29.41 29.20 -16.88
N PHE A 168 28.25 29.85 -16.83
CA PHE A 168 27.38 29.78 -15.66
C PHE A 168 26.83 28.37 -15.49
N ASN A 169 26.85 27.87 -14.26
CA ASN A 169 26.43 26.50 -13.88
C ASN A 169 25.28 26.50 -12.84
N ALA A 170 24.77 27.69 -12.50
CA ALA A 170 23.66 27.89 -11.58
C ALA A 170 22.79 29.09 -12.00
N CYS A 171 21.61 29.18 -11.40
CA CYS A 171 20.68 30.29 -11.60
C CYS A 171 20.07 30.71 -10.27
N LEU A 172 20.22 31.99 -9.92
CA LEU A 172 19.55 32.63 -8.81
C LEU A 172 18.15 33.08 -9.25
N ILE A 173 17.13 32.53 -8.60
CA ILE A 173 15.73 32.87 -8.81
C ILE A 173 15.30 33.82 -7.70
N ILE A 174 14.76 34.97 -8.08
CA ILE A 174 14.24 35.96 -7.16
C ILE A 174 12.77 36.21 -7.48
N VAL A 175 11.89 35.96 -6.51
CA VAL A 175 10.44 36.03 -6.67
C VAL A 175 9.88 37.11 -5.75
N ASP A 176 9.20 38.10 -6.33
CA ASP A 176 8.33 39.00 -5.59
C ASP A 176 7.01 38.29 -5.32
N ARG A 177 6.74 38.00 -4.04
CA ARG A 177 5.53 37.28 -3.62
C ARG A 177 4.24 38.03 -3.92
N PHE A 178 4.27 39.37 -3.95
CA PHE A 178 3.08 40.17 -4.23
C PHE A 178 2.75 40.17 -5.72
N ARG A 179 3.73 40.53 -6.56
CA ARG A 179 3.55 40.58 -8.02
C ARG A 179 3.46 39.20 -8.67
N LYS A 180 3.82 38.13 -7.94
CA LYS A 180 3.99 36.77 -8.47
C LYS A 180 4.93 36.77 -9.69
N SER A 181 5.89 37.70 -9.71
CA SER A 181 6.86 37.86 -10.78
C SER A 181 8.20 37.31 -10.34
N MET A 182 8.96 36.80 -11.30
CA MET A 182 10.24 36.15 -11.05
C MET A 182 11.33 36.71 -11.96
N ARG A 183 12.53 36.83 -11.40
CA ARG A 183 13.76 37.25 -12.07
C ARG A 183 14.75 36.10 -11.98
N TYR A 184 15.35 35.75 -13.11
CA TYR A 184 16.36 34.72 -13.23
C TYR A 184 17.70 35.37 -13.50
N LEU A 185 18.65 35.18 -12.60
CA LEU A 185 19.98 35.76 -12.71
C LEU A 185 20.99 34.61 -12.84
N PRO A 186 21.72 34.53 -13.97
CA PRO A 186 22.73 33.48 -14.14
C PRO A 186 23.88 33.71 -13.15
N CYS A 187 24.36 32.65 -12.53
CA CYS A 187 25.39 32.70 -11.49
C CYS A 187 26.21 31.41 -11.47
N HIS A 188 27.20 31.36 -10.58
CA HIS A 188 27.99 30.16 -10.33
C HIS A 188 27.54 29.49 -9.03
N LYS A 189 27.59 28.16 -8.97
CA LYS A 189 27.32 27.40 -7.73
C LYS A 189 28.32 27.77 -6.63
N GLU A 190 29.52 28.15 -7.05
CA GLU A 190 30.64 28.55 -6.21
C GLU A 190 30.55 30.02 -5.76
N ASP A 191 29.51 30.75 -6.16
CA ASP A 191 29.35 32.15 -5.79
C ASP A 191 29.22 32.32 -4.28
N THR A 192 30.01 33.27 -3.77
CA THR A 192 29.95 33.64 -2.36
C THR A 192 28.68 34.45 -2.08
N ALA A 193 28.36 34.60 -0.79
CA ALA A 193 27.29 35.50 -0.36
C ALA A 193 27.50 36.94 -0.88
N MET A 194 28.75 37.39 -0.97
CA MET A 194 29.09 38.71 -1.52
C MET A 194 28.76 38.82 -3.01
N HIS A 195 29.10 37.81 -3.82
CA HIS A 195 28.75 37.79 -5.24
C HIS A 195 27.24 37.82 -5.43
N THR A 196 26.50 37.03 -4.65
CA THR A 196 25.03 37.02 -4.65
C THR A 196 24.48 38.41 -4.30
N ALA A 197 25.00 39.06 -3.26
CA ALA A 197 24.54 40.39 -2.84
C ALA A 197 24.79 41.46 -3.93
N LEU A 198 25.95 41.42 -4.59
CA LEU A 198 26.25 42.32 -5.71
C LEU A 198 25.33 42.06 -6.91
N LEU A 199 25.08 40.78 -7.21
CA LEU A 199 24.16 40.36 -8.28
C LEU A 199 22.74 40.84 -8.00
N PHE A 200 22.28 40.72 -6.75
CA PHE A 200 20.99 41.23 -6.30
C PHE A 200 20.91 42.76 -6.43
N TRP A 201 21.88 43.48 -5.86
CA TRP A 201 21.91 44.94 -5.85
C TRP A 201 21.88 45.52 -7.26
N LYS A 202 22.76 45.01 -8.14
CA LYS A 202 22.90 45.49 -9.52
C LYS A 202 21.62 45.29 -10.34
N ASN A 203 20.94 44.16 -10.16
CA ASN A 203 19.83 43.77 -11.04
C ASN A 203 18.43 44.09 -10.47
N LEU A 204 18.32 44.49 -9.20
CA LEU A 204 17.02 44.75 -8.56
C LEU A 204 16.93 46.11 -7.85
N ILE A 205 18.00 46.59 -7.23
CA ILE A 205 17.96 47.86 -6.46
C ILE A 205 18.45 49.03 -7.32
N SER A 206 19.53 48.84 -8.07
CA SER A 206 20.19 49.89 -8.86
C SER A 206 19.57 50.10 -10.25
N THR A 207 18.39 49.54 -10.52
CA THR A 207 17.70 49.59 -11.84
C THR A 207 16.53 50.56 -11.79
#